data_AF-A0A7X8AG66-F1
#
_entry.id   AF-A0A7X8AG66-F1
#
_cell.length_a   1.000
_cell.length_b   1.000
_cell.length_c   1.000
_cell.angle_alpha   90.00
_cell.angle_beta   90.00
_cell.angle_gamma   90.00
#
_symmetry.space_group_name_H-M   'P 1'
#
loop_
_entity.id
_entity.type
_entity.pdbx_description
1 polymer ?
#
loop_
_entity_poly.entity_id
_entity_poly.type
_entity_poly.pdbx_seq_one_letter_code
_entity_poly.pdbx_strand_id
1 'polypeptide(L)'
;MNVILNLRKFVLVLVVFAIIVTPYSSPSFGIQKMIWPQDPFTIIAYEYRSFSGGSFWSFKKPTPMLSYEKGKLTFYEFEIVEDETGKHYSPVLDEYGSPVKVDPADKDIVKKAEKIITSRRLFGKLDGPQGRIALGMFSQEDDNYYKWKYCIFGKDINRSQYISGTDKIYPVGSISYLDEDYNFEVQAYHGHAYQVERREALNPEYYDRYEIPGLAMFGEASYINRQSGAGYLWLSAKDPKVVINTVEYAYTDFALVLSESNTPFIDLQFLSDVLFAPMTGDGETYTIQRLCNIKTTEVELVKLTLTKDSKKALIDGKEVELSEPPFMTDTGLFVPLIDVCKLLKANCHYRTTDNSALVARFFAPMNE
;
A
#
# COMPACT_ATOMS: atom_id res chain seq x y z
N MET A 1 58.65 -14.79 -28.20
CA MET A 1 58.37 -14.93 -26.76
C MET A 1 57.50 -13.80 -26.17
N ASN A 2 56.67 -13.12 -26.98
CA ASN A 2 55.84 -11.97 -26.53
C ASN A 2 54.32 -12.14 -26.78
N VAL A 3 53.88 -13.28 -27.33
CA VAL A 3 52.45 -13.52 -27.62
C VAL A 3 51.74 -14.16 -26.40
N ILE A 4 52.46 -14.98 -25.63
CA ILE A 4 51.90 -15.68 -24.45
C ILE A 4 51.69 -14.72 -23.25
N LEU A 5 52.49 -13.66 -23.14
CA LEU A 5 52.34 -12.65 -22.07
C LEU A 5 51.14 -11.72 -22.29
N ASN A 6 50.77 -11.44 -23.54
CA ASN A 6 49.59 -10.63 -23.85
C ASN A 6 48.29 -11.43 -23.65
N LEU A 7 48.29 -12.75 -23.90
CA LEU A 7 47.13 -13.60 -23.64
C LEU A 7 46.79 -13.67 -22.14
N ARG A 8 47.80 -13.77 -21.26
CA ARG A 8 47.59 -13.77 -19.81
C ARG A 8 47.03 -12.45 -19.28
N LYS A 9 47.46 -11.31 -19.82
CA LYS A 9 46.91 -10.00 -19.45
C LYS A 9 45.47 -9.82 -19.97
N PHE A 10 45.17 -10.34 -21.17
CA PHE A 10 43.81 -10.26 -21.74
C PHE A 10 42.80 -11.12 -20.97
N VAL A 11 43.21 -12.33 -20.55
CA VAL A 11 42.39 -13.21 -19.70
C VAL A 11 42.20 -12.62 -18.31
N LEU A 12 43.22 -11.96 -17.74
CA LEU A 12 43.09 -11.30 -16.43
C LEU A 12 42.12 -10.11 -16.48
N VAL A 13 42.14 -9.31 -17.56
CA VAL A 13 41.20 -8.18 -17.74
C VAL A 13 39.76 -8.68 -17.95
N LEU A 14 39.56 -9.80 -18.65
CA LEU A 14 38.25 -10.43 -18.80
C LEU A 14 37.72 -11.01 -17.49
N VAL A 15 38.58 -11.61 -16.65
CA VAL A 15 38.18 -12.12 -15.32
C VAL A 15 37.91 -10.97 -14.36
N VAL A 16 38.66 -9.86 -14.43
CA VAL A 16 38.40 -8.67 -13.61
C VAL A 16 37.12 -7.94 -14.07
N PHE A 17 36.81 -7.89 -15.37
CA PHE A 17 35.51 -7.36 -15.84
C PHE A 17 34.34 -8.31 -15.51
N ALA A 18 34.55 -9.63 -15.52
CA ALA A 18 33.53 -10.60 -15.10
C ALA A 18 33.29 -10.61 -13.58
N ILE A 19 34.24 -10.10 -12.78
CA ILE A 19 34.13 -10.01 -11.31
C ILE A 19 33.71 -8.60 -10.83
N ILE A 20 33.92 -7.53 -11.62
CA ILE A 20 33.61 -6.14 -11.23
C ILE A 20 32.33 -5.59 -11.88
N VAL A 21 31.72 -6.32 -12.82
CA VAL A 21 30.34 -6.06 -13.28
C VAL A 21 29.45 -7.23 -12.88
N THR A 22 29.50 -7.65 -11.62
CA THR A 22 28.23 -8.01 -11.01
C THR A 22 27.43 -6.71 -10.97
N PRO A 23 26.30 -6.58 -11.68
CA PRO A 23 25.33 -5.60 -11.23
C PRO A 23 25.19 -5.84 -9.72
N TYR A 24 25.11 -4.77 -8.94
CA TYR A 24 24.29 -4.82 -7.74
C TYR A 24 22.88 -5.16 -8.24
N SER A 25 22.66 -6.43 -8.61
CA SER A 25 21.37 -7.04 -8.51
C SER A 25 21.11 -6.96 -7.01
N SER A 26 20.43 -5.90 -6.60
CA SER A 26 19.57 -5.96 -5.43
C SER A 26 19.01 -7.37 -5.43
N PRO A 27 19.26 -8.18 -4.38
CA PRO A 27 18.75 -9.53 -4.37
C PRO A 27 17.28 -9.42 -4.73
N SER A 28 16.94 -9.92 -5.92
CA SER A 28 15.55 -10.12 -6.30
C SER A 28 15.14 -11.27 -5.40
N PHE A 29 14.82 -10.92 -4.16
CA PHE A 29 14.23 -11.83 -3.21
C PHE A 29 13.11 -12.50 -3.96
N GLY A 30 13.01 -13.82 -3.80
CA GLY A 30 11.89 -14.57 -4.32
C GLY A 30 10.63 -13.93 -3.77
N ILE A 31 10.04 -13.03 -4.56
CA ILE A 31 8.71 -12.49 -4.38
C ILE A 31 7.88 -13.76 -4.40
N GLN A 32 7.48 -14.25 -3.22
CA GLN A 32 6.50 -15.32 -3.16
C GLN A 32 5.32 -14.79 -3.94
N LYS A 33 5.08 -15.37 -5.11
CA LYS A 33 3.87 -15.13 -5.91
C LYS A 33 2.70 -15.62 -5.07
N MET A 34 2.25 -14.80 -4.13
CA MET A 34 1.11 -15.12 -3.29
C MET A 34 -0.16 -14.89 -4.10
N ILE A 35 -0.93 -15.96 -4.27
CA ILE A 35 -2.14 -16.02 -5.11
C ILE A 35 -3.39 -15.75 -4.25
N TRP A 36 -3.32 -14.84 -3.28
CA TRP A 36 -4.51 -14.47 -2.51
C TRP A 36 -5.28 -13.39 -3.28
N PRO A 37 -6.56 -13.59 -3.66
CA PRO A 37 -7.34 -12.53 -4.28
C PRO A 37 -7.47 -11.36 -3.29
N GLN A 38 -7.48 -10.13 -3.81
CA GLN A 38 -7.74 -8.95 -2.97
C GLN A 38 -9.17 -8.97 -2.46
N ASP A 39 -9.42 -8.23 -1.38
CA ASP A 39 -10.78 -8.05 -0.90
C ASP A 39 -11.67 -7.39 -1.97
N PRO A 40 -12.93 -7.86 -2.12
CA PRO A 40 -13.81 -7.36 -3.15
C PRO A 40 -14.15 -5.88 -2.92
N PHE A 41 -14.22 -5.12 -4.01
CA PHE A 41 -14.61 -3.71 -3.96
C PHE A 41 -15.33 -3.29 -5.23
N THR A 42 -16.04 -2.18 -5.16
CA THR A 42 -16.71 -1.52 -6.28
C THR A 42 -16.46 -0.02 -6.20
N ILE A 43 -16.16 0.61 -7.33
CA ILE A 43 -16.19 2.06 -7.46
C ILE A 43 -17.55 2.45 -8.01
N ILE A 44 -18.31 3.22 -7.25
CA ILE A 44 -19.66 3.67 -7.60
C ILE A 44 -19.60 5.12 -8.06
N ALA A 45 -20.00 5.38 -9.29
CA ALA A 45 -20.15 6.72 -9.85
C ALA A 45 -21.37 7.43 -9.25
N TYR A 46 -21.19 8.71 -8.90
CA TYR A 46 -22.27 9.58 -8.40
C TYR A 46 -22.52 10.80 -9.29
N GLU A 47 -21.47 11.34 -9.91
CA GLU A 47 -21.62 12.53 -10.73
C GLU A 47 -20.53 12.67 -11.81
N TYR A 48 -20.86 13.49 -12.80
CA TYR A 48 -19.95 14.01 -13.81
C TYR A 48 -19.73 15.51 -13.61
N ARG A 49 -18.49 15.99 -13.67
CA ARG A 49 -18.16 17.43 -13.60
C ARG A 49 -17.56 17.95 -14.90
N SER A 50 -18.10 19.05 -15.43
CA SER A 50 -17.58 19.70 -16.63
C SER A 50 -16.27 20.47 -16.35
N PHE A 51 -15.41 20.60 -17.37
CA PHE A 51 -14.19 21.43 -17.31
C PHE A 51 -14.46 22.93 -17.38
N SER A 52 -15.59 23.35 -17.96
CA SER A 52 -15.90 24.76 -18.23
C SER A 52 -16.45 25.53 -17.02
N GLY A 53 -16.41 24.94 -15.82
CA GLY A 53 -16.78 25.58 -14.57
C GLY A 53 -18.25 25.40 -14.17
N GLY A 54 -18.46 24.98 -12.92
CA GLY A 54 -19.72 25.12 -12.18
C GLY A 54 -20.79 24.05 -12.40
N SER A 55 -20.89 23.44 -13.59
CA SER A 55 -21.93 22.43 -13.84
C SER A 55 -21.47 21.01 -13.44
N PHE A 56 -22.24 20.42 -12.54
CA PHE A 56 -22.18 18.99 -12.23
C PHE A 56 -23.48 18.33 -12.69
N TRP A 57 -23.36 17.11 -13.16
CA TRP A 57 -24.50 16.27 -13.52
C TRP A 57 -24.50 15.06 -12.60
N SER A 58 -25.49 14.99 -11.71
CA SER A 58 -25.65 13.86 -10.81
C SER A 58 -26.34 12.70 -11.55
N PHE A 59 -25.80 11.50 -11.38
CA PHE A 59 -26.48 10.30 -11.85
C PHE A 59 -27.77 10.11 -11.05
N LYS A 60 -28.87 9.79 -11.75
CA LYS A 60 -30.17 9.50 -11.11
C LYS A 60 -30.08 8.36 -10.09
N LYS A 61 -29.18 7.40 -10.32
CA LYS A 61 -28.85 6.31 -9.40
C LYS A 61 -27.34 6.13 -9.33
N PRO A 62 -26.76 5.89 -8.14
CA PRO A 62 -25.37 5.48 -8.02
C PRO A 62 -25.13 4.24 -8.89
N THR A 63 -24.12 4.30 -9.74
CA THR A 63 -23.89 3.27 -10.76
C THR A 63 -22.45 2.77 -10.69
N PRO A 64 -22.20 1.45 -10.61
CA PRO A 64 -20.84 0.94 -10.62
C PRO A 64 -20.10 1.39 -11.89
N MET A 65 -18.87 1.87 -11.71
CA MET A 65 -17.91 2.13 -12.78
C MET A 65 -17.05 0.89 -13.02
N LEU A 66 -16.66 0.26 -11.92
CA LEU A 66 -15.73 -0.86 -11.88
C LEU A 66 -16.04 -1.69 -10.63
N SER A 67 -16.01 -3.00 -10.75
CA SER A 67 -15.99 -3.91 -9.60
C SER A 67 -14.82 -4.89 -9.70
N TYR A 68 -14.32 -5.29 -8.54
CA TYR A 68 -13.33 -6.33 -8.36
C TYR A 68 -13.94 -7.42 -7.48
N GLU A 69 -14.03 -8.63 -8.00
CA GLU A 69 -14.50 -9.78 -7.23
C GLU A 69 -13.72 -11.02 -7.67
N LYS A 70 -13.24 -11.82 -6.71
CA LYS A 70 -12.54 -13.10 -6.98
C LYS A 70 -11.38 -12.96 -7.98
N GLY A 71 -10.60 -11.88 -7.88
CA GLY A 71 -9.46 -11.63 -8.76
C GLY A 71 -9.81 -11.09 -10.14
N LYS A 72 -11.07 -10.75 -10.41
CA LYS A 72 -11.52 -10.29 -11.74
C LYS A 72 -12.02 -8.85 -11.69
N LEU A 73 -11.49 -8.03 -12.60
CA LEU A 73 -12.00 -6.69 -12.88
C LEU A 73 -13.17 -6.75 -13.85
N THR A 74 -14.29 -6.13 -13.48
CA THR A 74 -15.45 -5.90 -14.35
C THR A 74 -15.66 -4.41 -14.53
N PHE A 75 -15.71 -3.95 -15.78
CA PHE A 75 -16.02 -2.56 -16.13
C PHE A 75 -17.48 -2.44 -16.53
N TYR A 76 -18.05 -1.26 -16.31
CA TYR A 76 -19.42 -0.96 -16.68
C TYR A 76 -19.44 0.13 -17.74
N GLU A 77 -20.41 0.06 -18.64
CA GLU A 77 -20.50 0.95 -19.79
C GLU A 77 -21.00 2.34 -19.41
N PHE A 78 -20.30 3.35 -19.93
CA PHE A 78 -20.72 4.74 -19.89
C PHE A 78 -20.67 5.29 -21.31
N GLU A 79 -21.73 5.97 -21.73
CA GLU A 79 -21.81 6.67 -23.00
C GLU A 79 -21.69 8.18 -22.81
N ILE A 80 -21.47 8.92 -23.89
CA ILE A 80 -21.55 10.37 -23.87
C ILE A 80 -22.90 10.77 -24.40
N VAL A 81 -23.67 11.48 -23.58
CA VAL A 81 -24.95 12.07 -23.96
C VAL A 81 -24.74 13.57 -24.15
N GLU A 82 -25.39 14.13 -25.16
CA GLU A 82 -25.45 15.57 -25.38
C GLU A 82 -26.92 15.98 -25.33
N ASP A 83 -27.26 16.79 -24.33
CA ASP A 83 -28.61 17.30 -24.11
C ASP A 83 -28.58 18.82 -23.84
N GLU A 84 -29.71 19.37 -23.39
CA GLU A 84 -29.86 20.79 -23.06
C GLU A 84 -28.90 21.27 -21.95
N THR A 85 -28.41 20.35 -21.11
CA THR A 85 -27.42 20.62 -20.05
C THR A 85 -25.97 20.51 -20.56
N GLY A 86 -25.80 20.07 -21.80
CA GLY A 86 -24.54 19.90 -22.50
C GLY A 86 -24.05 18.46 -22.54
N LYS A 87 -22.77 18.30 -22.91
CA LYS A 87 -22.14 17.00 -23.10
C LYS A 87 -21.66 16.39 -21.78
N HIS A 88 -22.27 15.28 -21.37
CA HIS A 88 -21.96 14.59 -20.12
C HIS A 88 -21.87 13.07 -20.30
N TYR A 89 -21.26 12.39 -19.33
CA TYR A 89 -21.26 10.93 -19.31
C TYR A 89 -22.53 10.42 -18.61
N SER A 90 -23.17 9.40 -19.17
CA SER A 90 -24.29 8.67 -18.55
C SER A 90 -23.99 7.17 -18.54
N PRO A 91 -24.38 6.42 -17.50
CA PRO A 91 -24.30 4.96 -17.53
C PRO A 91 -25.24 4.39 -18.59
N VAL A 92 -24.77 3.35 -19.27
CA VAL A 92 -25.62 2.56 -20.18
C VAL A 92 -26.38 1.53 -19.34
N LEU A 93 -27.71 1.51 -19.50
CA LEU A 93 -28.59 0.60 -18.78
C LEU A 93 -29.25 -0.38 -19.76
N ASP A 94 -29.48 -1.61 -19.32
CA ASP A 94 -30.26 -2.59 -20.07
C ASP A 94 -31.77 -2.30 -20.02
N GLU A 95 -32.55 -3.16 -20.68
CA GLU A 95 -34.02 -3.05 -20.71
C GLU A 95 -34.70 -3.14 -19.33
N TYR A 96 -34.00 -3.66 -18.32
CA TYR A 96 -34.45 -3.75 -16.93
C TYR A 96 -33.94 -2.61 -16.05
N GLY A 97 -33.18 -1.67 -16.63
CA GLY A 97 -32.57 -0.55 -15.90
C GLY A 97 -31.32 -0.92 -15.11
N SER A 98 -30.66 -2.04 -15.44
CA SER A 98 -29.42 -2.49 -14.79
C SER A 98 -28.18 -1.99 -15.56
N PRO A 99 -27.08 -1.65 -14.87
CA PRO A 99 -25.83 -1.24 -15.52
C PRO A 99 -25.27 -2.32 -16.44
N VAL A 100 -25.00 -1.96 -17.70
CA VAL A 100 -24.41 -2.86 -18.70
C VAL A 100 -22.92 -3.06 -18.41
N LYS A 101 -22.47 -4.31 -18.40
CA LYS A 101 -21.06 -4.67 -18.25
C LYS A 101 -20.35 -4.56 -19.60
N VAL A 102 -19.12 -4.03 -19.61
CA VAL A 102 -18.25 -4.09 -20.79
C VAL A 102 -17.87 -5.55 -21.04
N ASP A 103 -18.03 -6.03 -22.28
CA ASP A 103 -17.56 -7.35 -22.68
C ASP A 103 -16.01 -7.39 -22.60
N PRO A 104 -15.42 -8.35 -21.85
CA PRO A 104 -13.97 -8.58 -21.82
C PRO A 104 -13.31 -8.71 -23.20
N ALA A 105 -14.05 -9.22 -24.18
CA ALA A 105 -13.60 -9.39 -25.57
C ALA A 105 -13.82 -8.15 -26.46
N ASP A 106 -14.37 -7.05 -25.92
CA ASP A 106 -14.54 -5.81 -26.67
C ASP A 106 -13.19 -5.24 -27.08
N LYS A 107 -13.01 -5.00 -28.40
CA LYS A 107 -11.79 -4.40 -28.96
C LYS A 107 -11.43 -3.05 -28.36
N ASP A 108 -12.42 -2.30 -27.84
CA ASP A 108 -12.26 -0.98 -27.25
C ASP A 108 -12.21 -1.03 -25.71
N ILE A 109 -12.11 -2.22 -25.10
CA ILE A 109 -12.12 -2.37 -23.63
C ILE A 109 -11.04 -1.54 -22.93
N VAL A 110 -9.83 -1.45 -23.48
CA VAL A 110 -8.75 -0.63 -22.89
C VAL A 110 -9.16 0.84 -22.85
N LYS A 111 -9.76 1.35 -23.92
CA LYS A 111 -10.24 2.75 -24.00
C LYS A 111 -11.42 2.99 -23.06
N LYS A 112 -12.34 2.02 -22.95
CA LYS A 112 -13.46 2.06 -21.99
C LYS A 112 -12.94 2.05 -20.54
N ALA A 113 -11.96 1.19 -20.22
CA ALA A 113 -11.32 1.12 -18.91
C ALA A 113 -10.55 2.40 -18.57
N GLU A 114 -9.79 2.97 -19.52
CA GLU A 114 -9.06 4.22 -19.36
C GLU A 114 -9.99 5.35 -18.91
N LYS A 115 -11.12 5.50 -19.61
CA LYS A 115 -12.13 6.49 -19.32
C LYS A 115 -12.69 6.33 -17.90
N ILE A 116 -12.83 5.10 -17.40
CA ILE A 116 -13.31 4.83 -16.04
C ILE A 116 -12.23 5.14 -15.00
N ILE A 117 -11.04 4.57 -15.17
CA ILE A 117 -9.93 4.60 -14.19
C ILE A 117 -9.23 5.94 -14.14
N THR A 118 -9.16 6.67 -15.25
CA THR A 118 -8.34 7.90 -15.34
C THR A 118 -9.15 9.18 -15.57
N SER A 119 -10.44 9.14 -15.88
CA SER A 119 -11.21 10.37 -16.14
C SER A 119 -11.26 11.32 -14.95
N ARG A 120 -10.75 12.54 -15.12
CA ARG A 120 -10.89 13.64 -14.14
C ARG A 120 -12.33 14.12 -13.93
N ARG A 121 -13.28 13.63 -14.73
CA ARG A 121 -14.66 14.12 -14.77
C ARG A 121 -15.66 13.20 -14.11
N LEU A 122 -15.35 11.91 -13.95
CA LEU A 122 -16.24 10.95 -13.30
C LEU A 122 -15.87 10.85 -11.83
N PHE A 123 -16.78 11.26 -10.95
CA PHE A 123 -16.57 11.21 -9.51
C PHE A 123 -17.33 10.04 -8.92
N GLY A 124 -16.65 9.30 -8.07
CA GLY A 124 -17.18 8.09 -7.46
C GLY A 124 -16.63 7.82 -6.08
N LYS A 125 -17.26 6.88 -5.37
CA LYS A 125 -16.86 6.41 -4.05
C LYS A 125 -16.42 4.95 -4.12
N LEU A 126 -15.55 4.58 -3.20
CA LEU A 126 -15.17 3.21 -2.92
C LEU A 126 -16.21 2.55 -1.99
N ASP A 127 -16.83 1.50 -2.49
CA ASP A 127 -17.64 0.55 -1.74
C ASP A 127 -16.87 -0.76 -1.57
N GLY A 128 -16.62 -1.18 -0.33
CA GLY A 128 -15.70 -2.27 0.01
C GLY A 128 -15.13 -2.13 1.43
N PRO A 129 -14.34 -3.09 1.93
CA PRO A 129 -13.74 -3.00 3.26
C PRO A 129 -12.59 -1.97 3.33
N GLN A 130 -11.89 -1.71 2.23
CA GLN A 130 -10.75 -0.81 2.20
C GLN A 130 -11.18 0.66 2.42
N GLY A 131 -10.41 1.43 3.16
CA GLY A 131 -10.63 2.87 3.37
C GLY A 131 -10.35 3.70 2.10
N ARG A 132 -9.29 3.35 1.37
CA ARG A 132 -8.91 3.96 0.08
C ARG A 132 -8.16 2.99 -0.83
N ILE A 133 -8.28 3.22 -2.14
CA ILE A 133 -7.54 2.48 -3.18
C ILE A 133 -7.00 3.45 -4.24
N ALA A 134 -5.81 3.16 -4.77
CA ALA A 134 -5.24 3.81 -5.93
C ALA A 134 -5.38 2.86 -7.13
N LEU A 135 -6.14 3.29 -8.13
CA LEU A 135 -6.28 2.57 -9.39
C LEU A 135 -5.56 3.31 -10.49
N GLY A 136 -4.64 2.61 -11.15
CA GLY A 136 -3.85 3.15 -12.25
C GLY A 136 -4.09 2.39 -13.54
N MET A 137 -3.87 3.08 -14.66
CA MET A 137 -3.74 2.46 -15.96
C MET A 137 -2.39 2.82 -16.57
N PHE A 138 -1.72 1.81 -17.10
CA PHE A 138 -0.44 1.96 -17.77
C PHE A 138 -0.67 2.54 -19.16
N SER A 139 0.01 3.65 -19.45
CA SER A 139 -0.15 4.42 -20.67
C SER A 139 1.20 4.77 -21.27
N GLN A 140 1.21 4.88 -22.59
CA GLN A 140 2.31 5.48 -23.34
C GLN A 140 1.86 6.88 -23.75
N GLU A 141 2.68 7.90 -23.49
CA GLU A 141 2.38 9.26 -23.98
C GLU A 141 3.15 9.61 -25.24
N ASP A 142 4.44 9.28 -25.30
CA ASP A 142 5.31 9.53 -26.46
C ASP A 142 6.15 8.27 -26.76
N ASP A 143 6.95 8.32 -27.84
CA ASP A 143 7.88 7.25 -28.20
C ASP A 143 8.79 6.90 -27.02
N ASN A 144 8.59 5.70 -26.45
CA ASN A 144 9.30 5.17 -25.29
C ASN A 144 9.08 5.88 -23.94
N TYR A 145 8.08 6.78 -23.83
CA TYR A 145 7.72 7.38 -22.55
C TYR A 145 6.47 6.74 -21.96
N TYR A 146 6.69 5.86 -20.99
CA TYR A 146 5.64 5.10 -20.32
C TYR A 146 5.40 5.59 -18.90
N LYS A 147 4.14 5.60 -18.49
CA LYS A 147 3.75 6.04 -17.14
C LYS A 147 2.44 5.44 -16.69
N TRP A 148 2.23 5.46 -15.39
CA TRP A 148 0.93 5.17 -14.80
C TRP A 148 0.13 6.45 -14.63
N LYS A 149 -1.10 6.46 -15.16
CA LYS A 149 -2.10 7.47 -14.83
C LYS A 149 -3.05 6.86 -13.80
N TYR A 150 -3.15 7.44 -12.61
CA TYR A 150 -3.93 6.83 -11.54
C TYR A 150 -4.83 7.82 -10.82
N CYS A 151 -5.85 7.28 -10.16
CA CYS A 151 -6.80 8.01 -9.32
C CYS A 151 -6.90 7.32 -7.97
N ILE A 152 -7.14 8.11 -6.93
CA ILE A 152 -7.42 7.60 -5.59
C ILE A 152 -8.92 7.68 -5.35
N PHE A 153 -9.49 6.58 -4.88
CA PHE A 153 -10.89 6.45 -4.49
C PHE A 153 -10.96 6.12 -3.01
N GLY A 154 -11.83 6.80 -2.27
CA GLY A 154 -12.08 6.55 -0.85
C GLY A 154 -13.58 6.56 -0.56
N LYS A 155 -13.95 6.61 0.72
CA LYS A 155 -15.37 6.62 1.15
C LYS A 155 -16.13 7.90 0.77
N ASP A 156 -15.41 8.99 0.53
CA ASP A 156 -15.97 10.27 0.12
C ASP A 156 -15.94 10.49 -1.38
N ILE A 157 -16.81 11.37 -1.89
CA ILE A 157 -16.83 11.78 -3.31
C ILE A 157 -15.68 12.75 -3.54
N ASN A 158 -14.46 12.23 -3.65
CA ASN A 158 -13.28 13.00 -3.99
C ASN A 158 -12.43 12.22 -4.97
N ARG A 159 -11.95 12.90 -6.01
CA ARG A 159 -11.06 12.32 -7.00
C ARG A 159 -10.00 13.32 -7.41
N SER A 160 -8.77 12.90 -7.27
CA SER A 160 -7.60 13.56 -7.85
C SER A 160 -6.91 12.58 -8.78
N GLN A 161 -6.51 13.05 -9.96
CA GLN A 161 -5.72 12.26 -10.90
C GLN A 161 -4.25 12.61 -10.73
N TYR A 162 -3.42 11.59 -10.74
CA TYR A 162 -1.98 11.67 -10.56
C TYR A 162 -1.25 10.88 -11.65
N ILE A 163 0.06 11.08 -11.70
CA ILE A 163 0.97 10.39 -12.61
C ILE A 163 2.12 9.85 -11.78
N SER A 164 2.53 8.61 -12.03
CA SER A 164 3.75 8.03 -11.48
C SER A 164 4.60 7.41 -12.59
N GLY A 165 5.91 7.38 -12.38
CA GLY A 165 6.84 6.65 -13.23
C GLY A 165 6.77 5.16 -12.97
N THR A 166 7.61 4.39 -13.65
CA THR A 166 7.88 2.98 -13.30
C THR A 166 9.22 2.57 -13.86
N ASP A 167 9.89 1.67 -13.16
CA ASP A 167 11.09 0.96 -13.57
C ASP A 167 10.80 -0.20 -14.53
N LYS A 168 9.55 -0.68 -14.57
CA LYS A 168 9.12 -1.85 -15.35
C LYS A 168 8.06 -1.50 -16.39
N ILE A 169 8.30 -1.93 -17.63
CA ILE A 169 7.35 -1.73 -18.73
C ILE A 169 6.31 -2.87 -18.72
N TYR A 170 5.03 -2.50 -18.69
CA TYR A 170 3.88 -3.41 -18.82
C TYR A 170 3.19 -3.21 -20.18
N PRO A 171 2.32 -4.12 -20.63
CA PRO A 171 1.46 -3.85 -21.79
C PRO A 171 0.59 -2.59 -21.57
N VAL A 172 0.45 -1.74 -22.59
CA VAL A 172 -0.44 -0.57 -22.53
C VAL A 172 -1.87 -1.03 -22.22
N GLY A 173 -2.54 -0.33 -21.30
CA GLY A 173 -3.84 -0.75 -20.79
C GLY A 173 -3.78 -1.65 -19.57
N SER A 174 -2.58 -2.07 -19.12
CA SER A 174 -2.45 -2.77 -17.82
C SER A 174 -2.99 -1.90 -16.68
N ILE A 175 -3.57 -2.55 -15.68
CA ILE A 175 -4.24 -1.88 -14.55
C ILE A 175 -3.48 -2.19 -13.28
N SER A 176 -3.18 -1.15 -12.51
CA SER A 176 -2.62 -1.29 -11.17
C SER A 176 -3.67 -1.05 -10.11
N TYR A 177 -3.55 -1.76 -9.00
CA TYR A 177 -4.30 -1.57 -7.78
C TYR A 177 -3.33 -1.51 -6.62
N LEU A 178 -3.48 -0.50 -5.76
CA LEU A 178 -2.83 -0.42 -4.45
C LEU A 178 -3.91 -0.02 -3.42
N ASP A 179 -3.95 -0.65 -2.26
CA ASP A 179 -4.77 -0.21 -1.13
C ASP A 179 -3.94 0.41 0.00
N GLU A 180 -4.62 0.85 1.06
CA GLU A 180 -3.98 1.44 2.23
C GLU A 180 -3.15 0.47 3.07
N ASP A 181 -3.35 -0.84 2.89
CA ASP A 181 -2.56 -1.90 3.50
C ASP A 181 -1.38 -2.34 2.61
N TYR A 182 -1.08 -1.57 1.56
CA TYR A 182 0.02 -1.81 0.63
C TYR A 182 -0.10 -3.13 -0.13
N ASN A 183 -1.31 -3.68 -0.27
CA ASN A 183 -1.56 -4.78 -1.18
C ASN A 183 -1.57 -4.23 -2.61
N PHE A 184 -0.62 -4.70 -3.42
CA PHE A 184 -0.39 -4.24 -4.78
C PHE A 184 -0.71 -5.34 -5.79
N GLU A 185 -1.36 -4.97 -6.87
CA GLU A 185 -1.66 -5.87 -7.99
C GLU A 185 -1.52 -5.15 -9.33
N VAL A 186 -1.02 -5.87 -10.34
CA VAL A 186 -1.06 -5.46 -11.73
C VAL A 186 -1.75 -6.52 -12.56
N GLN A 187 -2.78 -6.13 -13.32
CA GLN A 187 -3.43 -6.98 -14.31
C GLN A 187 -3.15 -6.47 -15.73
N ALA A 188 -2.63 -7.32 -16.62
CA ALA A 188 -2.43 -6.99 -18.03
C ALA A 188 -3.58 -7.53 -18.89
N TYR A 189 -3.93 -6.79 -19.94
CA TYR A 189 -4.94 -7.22 -20.91
C TYR A 189 -4.30 -8.04 -22.03
N HIS A 190 -4.79 -9.26 -22.23
CA HIS A 190 -4.27 -10.20 -23.23
C HIS A 190 -5.25 -10.44 -24.41
N GLY A 191 -6.00 -9.40 -24.80
CA GLY A 191 -6.89 -9.42 -25.96
C GLY A 191 -8.27 -10.08 -25.76
N HIS A 192 -8.51 -10.69 -24.61
CA HIS A 192 -9.80 -11.32 -24.27
C HIS A 192 -10.17 -11.16 -22.80
N ALA A 193 -9.19 -11.00 -21.91
CA ALA A 193 -9.38 -10.80 -20.49
C ALA A 193 -8.15 -10.13 -19.86
N TYR A 194 -8.37 -9.50 -18.71
CA TYR A 194 -7.30 -9.10 -17.81
C TYR A 194 -6.80 -10.31 -17.02
N GLN A 195 -5.49 -10.43 -16.89
CA GLN A 195 -4.82 -11.48 -16.13
C GLN A 195 -3.81 -10.87 -15.16
N VAL A 196 -3.68 -11.46 -13.98
CA VAL A 196 -2.76 -11.00 -12.94
C VAL A 196 -1.31 -11.28 -13.36
N GLU A 197 -0.54 -10.21 -13.58
CA GLU A 197 0.89 -10.27 -13.91
C GLU A 197 1.77 -10.14 -12.67
N ARG A 198 1.31 -9.37 -11.69
CA ARG A 198 2.02 -9.13 -10.43
C ARG A 198 1.00 -9.01 -9.32
N ARG A 199 1.30 -9.65 -8.20
CA ARG A 199 0.61 -9.42 -6.93
C ARG A 199 1.63 -9.52 -5.81
N GLU A 200 1.59 -8.56 -4.91
CA GLU A 200 2.58 -8.44 -3.85
C GLU A 200 2.01 -7.62 -2.70
N ALA A 201 2.36 -7.97 -1.46
CA ALA A 201 2.15 -7.12 -0.32
C ALA A 201 3.44 -6.30 -0.10
N LEU A 202 3.46 -5.06 -0.57
CA LEU A 202 4.69 -4.27 -0.69
C LEU A 202 5.27 -3.92 0.69
N ASN A 203 6.57 -4.04 0.86
CA ASN A 203 7.27 -3.25 1.87
C ASN A 203 7.70 -1.93 1.20
N PRO A 204 7.13 -0.77 1.57
CA PRO A 204 7.39 0.50 0.90
C PRO A 204 8.86 0.93 0.95
N GLU A 205 9.67 0.38 1.88
CA GLU A 205 11.12 0.64 1.99
C GLU A 205 11.93 0.19 0.76
N TYR A 206 11.43 -0.80 0.01
CA TYR A 206 12.14 -1.35 -1.15
C TYR A 206 11.86 -0.64 -2.47
N TYR A 207 10.96 0.34 -2.48
CA TYR A 207 10.46 0.98 -3.69
C TYR A 207 10.73 2.48 -3.68
N ASP A 208 11.08 3.05 -4.83
CA ASP A 208 10.96 4.49 -4.99
C ASP A 208 9.46 4.86 -4.92
N ARG A 209 9.13 5.87 -4.11
CA ARG A 209 7.74 6.30 -3.90
C ARG A 209 7.01 6.74 -5.18
N TYR A 210 7.74 7.03 -6.25
CA TYR A 210 7.24 7.43 -7.56
C TYR A 210 7.16 6.30 -8.58
N GLU A 211 7.64 5.09 -8.28
CA GLU A 211 7.58 3.92 -9.17
C GLU A 211 6.26 3.15 -9.04
N ILE A 212 5.64 3.17 -7.86
CA ILE A 212 4.39 2.46 -7.58
C ILE A 212 3.21 3.44 -7.55
N PRO A 213 2.17 3.25 -8.38
CA PRO A 213 1.01 4.13 -8.41
C PRO A 213 0.30 4.20 -7.06
N GLY A 214 0.21 5.42 -6.50
CA GLY A 214 -0.44 5.68 -5.21
C GLY A 214 0.47 5.57 -3.98
N LEU A 215 1.68 5.02 -4.10
CA LEU A 215 2.54 4.75 -2.95
C LEU A 215 2.91 6.04 -2.19
N ALA A 216 3.33 7.10 -2.89
CA ALA A 216 3.62 8.41 -2.30
C ALA A 216 2.41 9.08 -1.62
N MET A 217 1.19 8.67 -1.95
CA MET A 217 -0.04 9.23 -1.40
C MET A 217 -0.54 8.45 -0.18
N PHE A 218 -0.09 7.19 -0.05
CA PHE A 218 -0.46 6.32 1.06
C PHE A 218 0.56 6.32 2.18
N GLY A 219 1.84 6.51 1.84
CA GLY A 219 2.93 6.64 2.79
C GLY A 219 2.89 7.95 3.59
N GLU A 220 3.32 7.88 4.84
CA GLU A 220 3.40 9.04 5.75
C GLU A 220 4.83 9.50 6.00
N ALA A 221 5.81 8.60 5.89
CA ALA A 221 7.21 8.94 6.05
C ALA A 221 7.80 9.45 4.73
N SER A 222 8.16 10.74 4.67
CA SER A 222 8.96 11.25 3.56
C SER A 222 10.41 10.78 3.72
N TYR A 223 10.77 9.77 2.93
CA TYR A 223 12.12 9.22 2.80
C TYR A 223 13.12 10.27 2.30
N ILE A 224 13.68 11.08 3.20
CA ILE A 224 14.73 12.03 2.82
C ILE A 224 15.99 11.89 3.68
N ASN A 225 15.99 11.13 4.78
CA ASN A 225 17.23 10.97 5.54
C ASN A 225 17.36 9.60 6.22
N ARG A 226 18.32 8.77 5.77
CA ARG A 226 18.69 7.49 6.39
C ARG A 226 19.18 7.64 7.85
N GLN A 227 19.49 8.87 8.27
CA GLN A 227 20.03 9.20 9.58
C GLN A 227 18.95 9.55 10.63
N SER A 228 17.68 9.71 10.25
CA SER A 228 16.64 10.15 11.18
C SER A 228 15.92 9.04 11.92
N GLY A 229 16.24 7.75 11.71
CA GLY A 229 15.48 6.64 12.31
C GLY A 229 14.04 6.49 11.78
N ALA A 230 13.62 7.36 10.86
CA ALA A 230 12.33 7.32 10.18
C ALA A 230 12.31 6.23 9.09
N GLY A 231 11.16 5.58 8.92
CA GLY A 231 10.96 4.51 7.95
C GLY A 231 9.82 3.58 8.38
N TYR A 232 9.83 2.35 7.89
CA TYR A 232 8.91 1.29 8.25
C TYR A 232 9.66 0.11 8.86
N LEU A 233 9.09 -0.42 9.92
CA LEU A 233 9.35 -1.76 10.40
C LEU A 233 8.41 -2.70 9.65
N TRP A 234 8.97 -3.70 8.98
CA TRP A 234 8.21 -4.85 8.49
C TRP A 234 8.51 -6.07 9.35
N LEU A 235 7.48 -6.83 9.72
CA LEU A 235 7.60 -8.05 10.50
C LEU A 235 6.51 -9.05 10.08
N SER A 236 6.81 -10.35 10.22
CA SER A 236 5.94 -11.45 9.81
C SER A 236 5.59 -12.34 10.99
N ALA A 237 4.36 -12.87 11.00
CA ALA A 237 3.95 -13.90 11.94
C ALA A 237 4.23 -15.32 11.41
N LYS A 238 4.65 -15.46 10.15
CA LYS A 238 4.97 -16.76 9.51
C LYS A 238 6.46 -17.05 9.49
N ASP A 239 7.29 -16.03 9.58
CA ASP A 239 8.73 -16.13 9.66
C ASP A 239 9.27 -15.12 10.71
N PRO A 240 10.32 -15.45 11.48
CA PRO A 240 10.87 -14.56 12.49
C PRO A 240 11.77 -13.47 11.88
N LYS A 241 11.52 -13.11 10.62
CA LYS A 241 12.27 -12.08 9.91
C LYS A 241 11.65 -10.72 10.18
N VAL A 242 12.55 -9.76 10.38
CA VAL A 242 12.23 -8.36 10.55
C VAL A 242 13.02 -7.58 9.51
N VAL A 243 12.40 -6.56 8.92
CA VAL A 243 13.10 -5.61 8.06
C VAL A 243 12.95 -4.21 8.64
N ILE A 244 14.08 -3.53 8.81
CA ILE A 244 14.17 -2.16 9.31
C ILE A 244 15.07 -1.39 8.35
N ASN A 245 14.57 -0.29 7.78
CA ASN A 245 15.34 0.56 6.85
C ASN A 245 16.06 -0.27 5.77
N THR A 246 15.33 -1.18 5.10
CA THR A 246 15.85 -2.14 4.10
C THR A 246 16.86 -3.18 4.59
N VAL A 247 17.21 -3.19 5.88
CA VAL A 247 18.12 -4.19 6.46
C VAL A 247 17.30 -5.31 7.10
N GLU A 248 17.62 -6.54 6.74
CA GLU A 248 16.97 -7.74 7.26
C GLU A 248 17.67 -8.23 8.52
N TYR A 249 16.87 -8.57 9.53
CA TYR A 249 17.30 -9.16 10.78
C TYR A 249 16.50 -10.45 10.98
N ALA A 250 17.18 -11.55 11.27
CA ALA A 250 16.55 -12.81 11.64
C ALA A 250 16.70 -12.99 13.15
N TYR A 251 15.58 -13.10 13.85
CA TYR A 251 15.55 -13.37 15.28
C TYR A 251 15.30 -14.85 15.54
N THR A 252 15.67 -15.33 16.73
CA THR A 252 15.37 -16.71 17.16
C THR A 252 13.89 -16.89 17.45
N ASP A 253 13.28 -15.86 18.03
CA ASP A 253 11.89 -15.85 18.46
C ASP A 253 11.05 -14.90 17.61
N PHE A 254 9.75 -15.18 17.51
CA PHE A 254 8.82 -14.37 16.75
C PHE A 254 8.49 -13.10 17.51
N ALA A 255 8.85 -11.95 16.93
CA ALA A 255 8.41 -10.66 17.45
C ALA A 255 6.90 -10.44 17.27
N LEU A 256 6.30 -11.02 16.21
CA LEU A 256 4.87 -10.96 15.89
C LEU A 256 4.26 -12.36 16.00
N VAL A 257 3.18 -12.48 16.77
CA VAL A 257 2.38 -13.70 16.88
C VAL A 257 0.90 -13.38 16.64
N LEU A 258 0.11 -14.41 16.38
CA LEU A 258 -1.33 -14.28 16.17
C LEU A 258 -2.08 -14.99 17.30
N SER A 259 -3.14 -14.37 17.80
CA SER A 259 -4.10 -15.06 18.66
C SER A 259 -4.92 -16.08 17.88
N GLU A 260 -5.72 -16.88 18.58
CA GLU A 260 -6.68 -17.80 17.95
C GLU A 260 -7.71 -17.07 17.07
N SER A 261 -8.03 -15.81 17.39
CA SER A 261 -8.89 -14.91 16.63
C SER A 261 -8.18 -14.20 15.47
N ASN A 262 -6.91 -14.55 15.18
CA ASN A 262 -6.07 -13.95 14.14
C ASN A 262 -5.73 -12.46 14.40
N THR A 263 -5.81 -12.01 15.66
CA THR A 263 -5.38 -10.67 16.07
C THR A 263 -3.85 -10.65 16.21
N PRO A 264 -3.15 -9.66 15.62
CA PRO A 264 -1.70 -9.56 15.72
C PRO A 264 -1.27 -9.04 17.10
N PHE A 265 -0.33 -9.75 17.71
CA PHE A 265 0.34 -9.40 18.96
C PHE A 265 1.83 -9.24 18.75
N ILE A 266 2.41 -8.21 19.34
CA ILE A 266 3.85 -7.95 19.27
C ILE A 266 4.48 -7.97 20.65
N ASP A 267 5.71 -8.44 20.75
CA ASP A 267 6.54 -8.26 21.94
C ASP A 267 6.74 -6.75 22.21
N LEU A 268 6.34 -6.30 23.41
CA LEU A 268 6.36 -4.90 23.78
C LEU A 268 7.79 -4.34 23.91
N GLN A 269 8.75 -5.13 24.40
CA GLN A 269 10.15 -4.73 24.52
C GLN A 269 10.75 -4.53 23.13
N PHE A 270 10.50 -5.47 22.22
CA PHE A 270 10.92 -5.34 20.83
C PHE A 270 10.29 -4.11 20.16
N LEU A 271 8.98 -3.89 20.32
CA LEU A 271 8.29 -2.71 19.78
C LEU A 271 8.88 -1.40 20.35
N SER A 272 9.17 -1.38 21.65
CA SER A 272 9.81 -0.26 22.35
C SER A 272 11.17 0.08 21.73
N ASP A 273 12.01 -0.92 21.49
CA ASP A 273 13.35 -0.74 20.92
C ASP A 273 13.31 -0.21 19.49
N VAL A 274 12.45 -0.78 18.64
CA VAL A 274 12.36 -0.37 17.21
C VAL A 274 11.67 0.98 17.01
N LEU A 275 10.80 1.39 17.93
CA LEU A 275 10.18 2.72 17.94
C LEU A 275 11.01 3.77 18.69
N PHE A 276 12.12 3.38 19.32
CA PHE A 276 12.91 4.23 20.22
C PHE A 276 12.04 4.85 21.33
N ALA A 277 11.11 4.07 21.86
CA ALA A 277 10.09 4.50 22.81
C ALA A 277 10.40 3.86 24.17
N PRO A 278 11.02 4.57 25.14
CA PRO A 278 11.44 3.95 26.39
C PRO A 278 10.28 3.29 27.14
N MET A 279 10.57 2.13 27.72
CA MET A 279 9.62 1.35 28.51
C MET A 279 10.12 1.20 29.95
N THR A 280 9.20 1.29 30.91
CA THR A 280 9.42 0.96 32.32
C THR A 280 8.28 0.07 32.81
N GLY A 281 8.54 -0.85 33.73
CA GLY A 281 7.49 -1.67 34.31
C GLY A 281 7.88 -2.31 35.63
N ASP A 282 6.88 -2.77 36.37
CA ASP A 282 7.03 -3.45 37.66
C ASP A 282 6.68 -4.96 37.60
N GLY A 283 6.43 -5.47 36.40
CA GLY A 283 6.03 -6.87 36.16
C GLY A 283 4.52 -7.05 35.94
N GLU A 284 3.70 -6.17 36.51
CA GLU A 284 2.24 -6.16 36.36
C GLU A 284 1.77 -5.05 35.42
N THR A 285 2.44 -3.89 35.49
CA THR A 285 2.17 -2.72 34.67
C THR A 285 3.40 -2.32 33.88
N TYR A 286 3.17 -1.87 32.65
CA TYR A 286 4.21 -1.49 31.70
C TYR A 286 3.84 -0.14 31.08
N THR A 287 4.69 0.85 31.21
CA THR A 287 4.53 2.17 30.61
C THR A 287 5.53 2.34 29.49
N ILE A 288 5.04 2.58 28.29
CA ILE A 288 5.81 2.95 27.09
C ILE A 288 5.56 4.42 26.76
N GLN A 289 6.61 5.14 26.42
CA GLN A 289 6.55 6.57 26.13
C GLN A 289 7.10 6.87 24.74
N ARG A 290 6.37 7.65 23.94
CA ARG A 290 6.78 7.98 22.57
C ARG A 290 6.62 9.47 22.29
N LEU A 291 7.64 10.07 21.68
CA LEU A 291 7.55 11.41 21.11
C LEU A 291 6.98 11.35 19.70
N CYS A 292 5.93 12.13 19.45
CA CYS A 292 5.17 12.13 18.21
C CYS A 292 5.09 13.55 17.64
N ASN A 293 5.38 13.75 16.36
CA ASN A 293 5.12 15.03 15.71
C ASN A 293 3.62 15.16 15.40
N ILE A 294 2.96 16.16 16.00
CA ILE A 294 1.58 16.53 15.63
C ILE A 294 1.59 17.40 14.36
N LYS A 295 2.62 18.24 14.23
CA LYS A 295 2.88 19.12 13.08
C LYS A 295 4.39 19.19 12.85
N THR A 296 4.80 19.78 11.74
CA THR A 296 6.23 19.95 11.37
C THR A 296 7.09 20.55 12.49
N THR A 297 6.50 21.35 13.40
CA THR A 297 7.22 22.06 14.47
C THR A 297 6.73 21.71 15.88
N GLU A 298 5.78 20.78 16.04
CA GLU A 298 5.10 20.53 17.31
C GLU A 298 5.22 19.05 17.67
N VAL A 299 5.84 18.77 18.82
CA VAL A 299 6.08 17.42 19.35
C VAL A 299 5.25 17.20 20.61
N GLU A 300 4.67 16.03 20.74
CA GLU A 300 3.90 15.60 21.90
C GLU A 300 4.51 14.31 22.47
N LEU A 301 4.59 14.24 23.81
CA LEU A 301 4.93 13.00 24.49
C LEU A 301 3.63 12.25 24.80
N VAL A 302 3.50 11.08 24.20
CA VAL A 302 2.40 10.14 24.47
C VAL A 302 2.87 9.11 25.48
N LYS A 303 2.09 8.88 26.54
CA LYS A 303 2.37 7.85 27.56
C LYS A 303 1.25 6.82 27.59
N LEU A 304 1.58 5.58 27.25
CA LEU A 304 0.66 4.45 27.31
C LEU A 304 1.08 3.52 28.44
N THR A 305 0.18 3.29 29.39
CA THR A 305 0.34 2.27 30.44
C THR A 305 -0.57 1.10 30.17
N LEU A 306 0.00 -0.09 30.13
CA LEU A 306 -0.65 -1.37 29.89
C LEU A 306 -0.59 -2.19 31.18
N THR A 307 -1.66 -2.90 31.48
CA THR A 307 -1.71 -3.86 32.59
C THR A 307 -1.79 -5.26 32.02
N LYS A 308 -0.93 -6.15 32.49
CA LYS A 308 -0.92 -7.56 32.10
C LYS A 308 -2.30 -8.20 32.35
N ASP A 309 -2.73 -9.07 31.44
CA ASP A 309 -3.99 -9.82 31.50
C ASP A 309 -5.27 -8.95 31.62
N SER A 310 -5.17 -7.65 31.28
CA SER A 310 -6.26 -6.69 31.38
C SER A 310 -6.45 -5.92 30.08
N LYS A 311 -7.70 -5.80 29.64
CA LYS A 311 -8.05 -4.92 28.50
C LYS A 311 -7.98 -3.43 28.85
N LYS A 312 -7.92 -3.06 30.13
CA LYS A 312 -7.80 -1.66 30.54
C LYS A 312 -6.38 -1.18 30.34
N ALA A 313 -6.24 -0.05 29.66
CA ALA A 313 -5.00 0.69 29.52
C ALA A 313 -5.21 2.17 29.86
N LEU A 314 -4.12 2.90 30.10
CA LEU A 314 -4.15 4.34 30.33
C LEU A 314 -3.36 5.07 29.24
N ILE A 315 -4.00 6.00 28.54
CA ILE A 315 -3.33 6.93 27.62
C ILE A 315 -3.29 8.32 28.26
N ASP A 316 -2.10 8.81 28.57
CA ASP A 316 -1.89 10.07 29.31
C ASP A 316 -2.75 10.18 30.57
N GLY A 317 -2.88 9.06 31.29
CA GLY A 317 -3.67 8.93 32.52
C GLY A 317 -5.19 8.72 32.33
N LYS A 318 -5.69 8.65 31.09
CA LYS A 318 -7.11 8.39 30.79
C LYS A 318 -7.34 6.93 30.43
N GLU A 319 -8.37 6.31 31.02
CA GLU A 319 -8.72 4.91 30.72
C GLU A 319 -9.20 4.74 29.28
N VAL A 320 -8.67 3.71 28.62
CA VAL A 320 -9.07 3.22 27.30
C VAL A 320 -9.15 1.69 27.35
N GLU A 321 -9.93 1.11 26.46
CA GLU A 321 -10.10 -0.33 26.35
C GLU A 321 -9.39 -0.88 25.10
N LEU A 322 -8.59 -1.92 25.30
CA LEU A 322 -7.93 -2.70 24.26
C LEU A 322 -8.90 -3.75 23.69
N SER A 323 -8.72 -4.11 22.43
CA SER A 323 -9.45 -5.19 21.76
C SER A 323 -9.27 -6.53 22.48
N GLU A 324 -8.03 -6.84 22.87
CA GLU A 324 -7.63 -8.04 23.59
C GLU A 324 -6.63 -7.72 24.72
N PRO A 325 -6.60 -8.49 25.82
CA PRO A 325 -5.67 -8.23 26.91
C PRO A 325 -4.23 -8.59 26.51
N PRO A 326 -3.21 -7.84 26.97
CA PRO A 326 -1.82 -8.27 26.91
C PRO A 326 -1.62 -9.59 27.66
N PHE A 327 -0.66 -10.41 27.22
CA PHE A 327 -0.31 -11.66 27.89
C PHE A 327 1.19 -11.85 27.98
N MET A 328 1.64 -12.56 29.02
CA MET A 328 3.05 -12.87 29.23
C MET A 328 3.42 -14.23 28.65
N THR A 329 4.61 -14.31 28.06
CA THR A 329 5.25 -15.55 27.62
C THR A 329 6.65 -15.66 28.22
N ASP A 330 7.35 -16.77 27.97
CA ASP A 330 8.75 -16.93 28.39
C ASP A 330 9.70 -15.93 27.70
N THR A 331 9.30 -15.38 26.55
CA THR A 331 10.12 -14.45 25.76
C THR A 331 9.80 -12.98 26.05
N GLY A 332 8.62 -12.67 26.57
CA GLY A 332 8.22 -11.29 26.86
C GLY A 332 6.71 -11.08 26.98
N LEU A 333 6.34 -9.81 27.20
CA LEU A 333 4.95 -9.37 27.22
C LEU A 333 4.47 -9.06 25.79
N PHE A 334 3.46 -9.79 25.34
CA PHE A 334 2.82 -9.58 24.06
C PHE A 334 1.59 -8.70 24.20
N VAL A 335 1.48 -7.70 23.32
CA VAL A 335 0.42 -6.69 23.34
C VAL A 335 -0.30 -6.62 22.00
N PRO A 336 -1.60 -6.26 21.95
CA PRO A 336 -2.34 -6.14 20.68
C PRO A 336 -1.73 -5.03 19.82
N LEU A 337 -1.08 -5.42 18.72
CA LEU A 337 -0.22 -4.53 17.92
C LEU A 337 -0.97 -3.29 17.43
N ILE A 338 -2.15 -3.49 16.84
CA ILE A 338 -2.93 -2.42 16.22
C ILE A 338 -3.39 -1.39 17.26
N ASP A 339 -3.84 -1.83 18.42
CA ASP A 339 -4.28 -0.93 19.49
C ASP A 339 -3.11 -0.13 20.05
N VAL A 340 -2.01 -0.81 20.38
CA VAL A 340 -0.83 -0.16 20.96
C VAL A 340 -0.21 0.84 19.99
N CYS A 341 -0.06 0.48 18.71
CA CYS A 341 0.41 1.39 17.69
C CYS A 341 -0.53 2.61 17.54
N LYS A 342 -1.84 2.39 17.44
CA LYS A 342 -2.83 3.47 17.34
C LYS A 342 -2.77 4.42 18.54
N LEU A 343 -2.72 3.88 19.76
CA LEU A 343 -2.64 4.67 21.00
C LEU A 343 -1.33 5.46 21.07
N LEU A 344 -0.22 4.87 20.63
CA LEU A 344 1.07 5.55 20.52
C LEU A 344 1.18 6.47 19.31
N LYS A 345 0.11 6.66 18.52
CA LYS A 345 0.10 7.44 17.27
C LYS A 345 1.16 6.97 16.27
N ALA A 346 1.45 5.68 16.27
CA ALA A 346 2.30 5.01 15.28
C ALA A 346 1.38 4.35 14.26
N ASN A 347 1.47 4.75 13.01
CA ASN A 347 0.69 4.10 11.97
C ASN A 347 1.11 2.66 11.83
N CYS A 348 0.13 1.77 11.81
CA CYS A 348 0.34 0.34 11.72
C CYS A 348 -0.68 -0.26 10.77
N HIS A 349 -0.19 -1.07 9.85
CA HIS A 349 -0.98 -1.85 8.91
C HIS A 349 -0.71 -3.31 9.19
N TYR A 350 -1.75 -4.11 9.41
CA TYR A 350 -1.63 -5.56 9.50
C TYR A 350 -2.33 -6.18 8.31
N ARG A 351 -1.61 -7.03 7.59
CA ARG A 351 -2.03 -7.62 6.34
C ARG A 351 -2.35 -9.07 6.59
N THR A 352 -3.63 -9.40 6.49
CA THR A 352 -4.12 -10.79 6.61
C THR A 352 -3.71 -11.65 5.41
N THR A 353 -3.37 -11.03 4.27
CA THR A 353 -2.95 -11.71 3.05
C THR A 353 -1.65 -12.50 3.23
N ASP A 354 -0.68 -11.93 3.94
CA ASP A 354 0.61 -12.56 4.21
C ASP A 354 0.90 -12.76 5.70
N ASN A 355 0.03 -12.27 6.60
CA ASN A 355 0.22 -12.21 8.05
C ASN A 355 1.46 -11.41 8.46
N SER A 356 1.70 -10.30 7.76
CA SER A 356 2.76 -9.35 8.11
C SER A 356 2.19 -8.02 8.59
N ALA A 357 3.01 -7.28 9.30
CA ALA A 357 2.71 -5.92 9.73
C ALA A 357 3.73 -4.93 9.19
N LEU A 358 3.27 -3.71 8.94
CA LEU A 358 4.07 -2.53 8.63
C LEU A 358 3.81 -1.48 9.68
N VAL A 359 4.82 -1.15 10.48
CA VAL A 359 4.73 -0.12 11.52
C VAL A 359 5.59 1.07 11.12
N ALA A 360 4.98 2.25 11.01
CA ALA A 360 5.69 3.48 10.75
C ALA A 360 6.57 3.84 11.95
N ARG A 361 7.87 3.89 11.70
CA ARG A 361 8.89 4.37 12.63
C ARG A 361 9.05 5.86 12.37
N PHE A 362 8.75 6.67 13.36
CA PHE A 362 9.04 8.11 13.30
C PHE A 362 9.83 8.49 14.54
N PHE A 363 10.91 9.23 14.31
CA PHE A 363 11.72 9.85 15.35
C PHE A 363 11.44 11.36 15.29
N ALA A 364 10.92 11.92 16.38
CA ALA A 364 11.11 13.34 16.62
C ALA A 364 12.56 13.49 17.12
N PRO A 365 13.46 14.20 16.41
CA PRO A 365 14.79 14.46 16.95
C PRO A 365 14.64 15.19 18.28
N MET A 366 15.16 14.58 19.35
CA MET A 366 15.49 15.34 20.55
C MET A 366 16.62 16.26 20.13
N ASN A 367 16.36 17.57 20.05
CA ASN A 367 17.42 18.54 19.81
C ASN A 367 18.55 18.29 20.81
N GLU A 368 19.77 18.12 20.30
CA GLU A 368 21.01 18.21 21.07
C GLU A 368 21.18 19.60 21.70
#